data_AF-A0A483AD27-F1
#
_entry.id   AF-A0A483AD27-F1
#
_cell.length_a   1.000
_cell.length_b   1.000
_cell.length_c   1.000
_cell.angle_alpha   90.00
_cell.angle_beta   90.00
_cell.angle_gamma   90.00
#
_symmetry.space_group_name_H-M   'P 1'
#
loop_
_entity.id
_entity.type
_entity.pdbx_description
1 polymer ?
#
loop_
_entity_poly.entity_id
_entity_poly.type
_entity_poly.pdbx_seq_one_letter_code
_entity_poly.pdbx_strand_id
1 'polypeptide(L)'
;MSTKRFSEQLREIIVDTKANGTEAISCDNLIAYLDEVIASPSDELTTTQFENYKAELQVWIEQNKNAHNSNIEMFKSVISSGQNALRSAFLLNGGAAIAVLAFLGKLSEEHQDKITVFSSSLIIFVMGVLAVTMSSGFTYLSQWLYSSTEQKKKTIGFVFNLVAITLGLSSYGLFIWAMVRAYDAFQLFA
;
A
#
# COMPACT_ATOMS: atom_id res chain seq x y z
N MET A 1 -4.79 -19.90 -41.24
CA MET A 1 -3.35 -19.88 -40.84
C MET A 1 -2.52 -19.06 -41.84
N SER A 2 -1.46 -18.38 -41.41
CA SER A 2 -0.47 -17.82 -42.37
C SER A 2 0.29 -18.98 -43.04
N THR A 3 0.41 -18.95 -44.37
CA THR A 3 1.14 -19.95 -45.19
C THR A 3 2.55 -20.20 -44.66
N LYS A 4 3.18 -19.18 -44.05
CA LYS A 4 4.50 -19.29 -43.43
C LYS A 4 4.51 -20.24 -42.22
N ARG A 5 3.52 -20.13 -41.33
CA ARG A 5 3.43 -20.93 -40.11
C ARG A 5 3.12 -22.39 -40.42
N PHE A 6 2.27 -22.64 -41.42
CA PHE A 6 2.01 -24.00 -41.92
C PHE A 6 3.27 -24.66 -42.47
N SER A 7 4.04 -23.93 -43.30
CA SER A 7 5.31 -24.44 -43.86
C SER A 7 6.36 -24.72 -42.77
N GLU A 8 6.41 -23.91 -41.71
CA GLU A 8 7.30 -24.13 -40.55
C GLU A 8 6.91 -25.41 -39.79
N GLN A 9 5.63 -25.58 -39.46
CA GLN A 9 5.13 -26.78 -38.76
C GLN A 9 5.30 -28.06 -39.60
N LEU A 10 4.99 -28.00 -40.90
CA LEU A 10 5.16 -29.13 -41.81
C LEU A 10 6.63 -29.54 -41.92
N ARG A 11 7.55 -28.57 -41.98
CA ARG A 11 8.99 -28.84 -41.99
C ARG A 11 9.46 -29.51 -40.70
N GLU A 12 8.96 -29.06 -39.55
CA GLU A 12 9.29 -29.64 -38.25
C GLU A 12 8.86 -31.11 -38.17
N ILE A 13 7.62 -31.42 -38.58
CA ILE A 13 7.09 -32.79 -38.62
C ILE A 13 7.92 -33.70 -39.53
N ILE A 14 8.32 -33.21 -40.72
CA ILE A 14 9.16 -33.98 -41.65
C ILE A 14 10.54 -34.26 -41.05
N VAL A 15 11.13 -33.28 -40.35
CA VAL A 15 12.44 -33.43 -39.71
C VAL A 15 12.38 -34.43 -38.54
N ASP A 16 11.33 -34.36 -37.71
CA ASP A 16 11.12 -35.30 -36.60
C ASP A 16 10.88 -36.73 -37.11
N THR A 17 10.02 -36.88 -38.11
CA THR A 17 9.73 -38.18 -38.76
C THR A 17 10.98 -38.81 -39.36
N LYS A 18 11.87 -37.99 -39.94
CA LYS A 18 13.19 -38.43 -40.45
C LYS A 18 14.13 -38.82 -39.31
N ALA A 19 14.16 -38.07 -38.21
CA ALA A 19 14.98 -38.40 -37.04
C ALA A 19 14.57 -39.72 -36.38
N ASN A 20 13.28 -40.07 -36.47
CA ASN A 20 12.71 -41.34 -36.00
C ASN A 20 12.90 -42.53 -36.96
N GLY A 21 13.77 -42.40 -37.97
CA GLY A 21 14.21 -43.52 -38.82
C GLY A 21 13.35 -43.77 -40.07
N THR A 22 12.44 -42.86 -40.41
CA THR A 22 11.65 -42.97 -41.66
C THR A 22 12.40 -42.33 -42.83
N GLU A 23 13.00 -43.15 -43.70
CA GLU A 23 13.79 -42.67 -44.85
C GLU A 23 12.93 -42.12 -46.00
N ALA A 24 11.69 -42.59 -46.15
CA ALA A 24 10.76 -42.16 -47.19
C ALA A 24 9.32 -42.05 -46.63
N ILE A 25 8.64 -40.95 -46.94
CA ILE A 25 7.23 -40.74 -46.59
C ILE A 25 6.39 -41.12 -47.81
N SER A 26 5.43 -42.05 -47.64
CA SER A 26 4.49 -42.40 -48.70
C SER A 26 3.60 -41.20 -49.05
N CYS A 27 3.43 -40.95 -50.35
CA CYS A 27 2.53 -39.90 -50.85
C CYS A 27 1.10 -40.10 -50.34
N ASP A 28 0.64 -41.36 -50.21
CA ASP A 28 -0.72 -41.66 -49.74
C ASP A 28 -0.92 -41.25 -48.28
N ASN A 29 0.10 -41.44 -47.43
CA ASN A 29 0.04 -41.04 -46.02
C ASN A 29 0.08 -39.52 -45.87
N LEU A 30 0.87 -38.84 -46.71
CA LEU A 30 0.92 -37.38 -46.71
C LEU A 30 -0.41 -36.77 -47.18
N ILE A 31 -1.02 -37.35 -48.22
CA ILE A 31 -2.34 -36.95 -48.71
C ILE A 31 -3.39 -37.18 -47.61
N ALA A 32 -3.40 -38.36 -46.96
CA ALA A 32 -4.32 -38.65 -45.87
C ALA A 32 -4.20 -37.67 -44.69
N TYR A 33 -2.98 -37.30 -44.29
CA TYR A 33 -2.76 -36.27 -43.26
C TYR A 33 -3.25 -34.89 -43.72
N LEU A 34 -2.96 -34.50 -44.96
CA LEU A 34 -3.44 -33.23 -45.49
C LEU A 34 -4.97 -33.21 -45.58
N ASP A 35 -5.60 -34.30 -46.00
CA ASP A 35 -7.06 -34.45 -46.02
C ASP A 35 -7.65 -34.36 -44.61
N GLU A 36 -7.00 -34.95 -43.60
CA GLU A 36 -7.40 -34.81 -42.20
C GLU A 36 -7.28 -33.36 -41.71
N VAL A 37 -6.20 -32.64 -42.06
CA VAL A 37 -6.01 -31.23 -41.71
C VAL A 37 -6.98 -30.32 -42.47
N ILE A 38 -7.34 -30.64 -43.71
CA ILE A 38 -8.34 -29.93 -44.52
C ILE A 38 -9.75 -30.18 -43.98
N ALA A 39 -10.05 -31.41 -43.54
CA ALA A 39 -11.32 -31.80 -42.95
C ALA A 39 -11.46 -31.38 -41.47
N SER A 40 -10.34 -31.08 -40.81
CA SER A 40 -10.34 -30.53 -39.45
C SER A 40 -11.08 -29.20 -39.45
N PRO A 41 -11.95 -28.93 -38.46
CA PRO A 41 -12.62 -27.65 -38.34
C PRO A 41 -11.57 -26.55 -38.36
N SER A 42 -11.69 -25.60 -39.30
CA SER A 42 -10.77 -24.47 -39.34
C SER A 42 -10.89 -23.72 -38.02
N ASP A 43 -9.85 -23.75 -37.19
CA ASP A 43 -9.64 -22.83 -36.07
C ASP A 43 -9.40 -21.38 -36.56
N GLU A 44 -9.85 -21.04 -37.77
CA GLU A 44 -9.98 -19.67 -38.20
C GLU A 44 -11.20 -19.08 -37.51
N LEU A 45 -10.96 -18.49 -36.34
CA LEU A 45 -11.88 -17.55 -35.71
C LEU A 45 -12.41 -16.63 -36.81
N THR A 46 -13.73 -16.65 -37.03
CA THR A 46 -14.39 -15.68 -37.91
C THR A 46 -13.97 -14.26 -37.52
N THR A 47 -13.93 -13.33 -38.48
CA THR A 47 -13.54 -11.93 -38.21
C THR A 47 -14.26 -11.36 -36.99
N THR A 48 -15.55 -11.68 -36.84
CA THR A 48 -16.37 -11.32 -35.68
C THR A 48 -15.91 -11.96 -34.36
N GLN A 49 -15.52 -13.24 -34.35
CA GLN A 49 -14.96 -13.89 -33.16
C GLN A 49 -13.60 -13.28 -32.76
N PHE A 50 -12.77 -12.94 -33.73
CA PHE A 50 -11.49 -12.27 -33.47
C PHE A 50 -11.70 -10.85 -32.90
N GLU A 51 -12.64 -10.09 -33.45
CA GLU A 51 -13.02 -8.77 -32.95
C GLU A 51 -13.60 -8.85 -31.52
N ASN A 52 -14.48 -9.82 -31.26
CA ASN A 52 -15.03 -10.05 -29.91
C ASN A 52 -13.94 -10.42 -28.89
N TYR A 53 -13.02 -11.31 -29.26
CA TYR A 53 -11.91 -11.70 -28.38
C TYR A 53 -10.97 -10.51 -28.10
N LYS A 54 -10.69 -9.69 -29.12
CA LYS A 54 -9.93 -8.45 -28.95
C LYS A 54 -10.65 -7.47 -28.03
N ALA A 55 -11.96 -7.31 -28.18
CA ALA A 55 -12.77 -6.45 -27.31
C ALA A 55 -12.76 -6.95 -25.86
N GLU A 56 -12.88 -8.26 -25.63
CA GLU A 56 -12.79 -8.87 -24.29
C GLU A 56 -11.42 -8.63 -23.65
N LEU A 57 -10.34 -8.84 -24.39
CA LEU A 57 -8.99 -8.54 -23.90
C LEU A 57 -8.80 -7.05 -23.56
N GLN A 58 -9.38 -6.15 -24.37
CA GLN A 58 -9.34 -4.72 -24.08
C GLN A 58 -10.09 -4.38 -22.79
N VAL A 59 -11.28 -4.94 -22.58
CA VAL A 59 -12.04 -4.79 -21.34
C VAL A 59 -11.24 -5.32 -20.16
N TRP A 60 -10.62 -6.49 -20.28
CA TRP A 60 -9.80 -7.08 -19.23
C TRP A 60 -8.60 -6.21 -18.86
N ILE A 61 -7.87 -5.69 -19.85
CA ILE A 61 -6.74 -4.77 -19.64
C ILE A 61 -7.22 -3.50 -18.93
N GLU A 62 -8.33 -2.93 -19.39
CA GLU A 62 -8.89 -1.70 -18.82
C GLU A 62 -9.38 -1.91 -17.39
N GLN A 63 -10.05 -3.02 -17.10
CA GLN A 63 -10.45 -3.40 -15.74
C GLN A 63 -9.25 -3.55 -14.81
N ASN A 64 -8.21 -4.28 -15.25
CA ASN A 64 -7.00 -4.46 -14.46
C ASN A 64 -6.27 -3.13 -14.20
N LYS A 65 -6.22 -2.26 -15.22
CA LYS A 65 -5.65 -0.90 -15.10
C LYS A 65 -6.47 -0.04 -14.12
N ASN A 66 -7.79 -0.07 -14.22
CA ASN A 66 -8.69 0.68 -13.34
C ASN A 66 -8.57 0.21 -11.89
N ALA A 67 -8.54 -1.11 -11.66
CA ALA A 67 -8.32 -1.69 -10.33
C ALA A 67 -6.95 -1.29 -9.76
N HIS A 68 -5.89 -1.37 -10.55
CA HIS A 68 -4.55 -0.95 -10.14
C HIS A 68 -4.49 0.55 -9.76
N ASN A 69 -5.07 1.42 -10.59
CA ASN A 69 -5.13 2.85 -10.32
C ASN A 69 -5.96 3.17 -9.07
N SER A 70 -7.10 2.49 -8.89
CA SER A 70 -7.94 2.62 -7.71
C SER A 70 -7.19 2.23 -6.43
N ASN A 71 -6.41 1.13 -6.47
CA ASN A 71 -5.59 0.70 -5.34
C ASN A 71 -4.50 1.72 -4.98
N ILE A 72 -3.84 2.31 -5.99
CA ILE A 72 -2.84 3.37 -5.75
C ILE A 72 -3.49 4.60 -5.11
N GLU A 73 -4.64 5.03 -5.62
CA GLU A 73 -5.32 6.22 -5.11
C GLU A 73 -5.86 5.99 -3.69
N MET A 74 -6.41 4.81 -3.43
CA MET A 74 -6.83 4.39 -2.09
C MET A 74 -5.65 4.41 -1.11
N PHE A 75 -4.49 3.88 -1.52
CA PHE A 75 -3.28 3.88 -0.68
C PHE A 75 -2.80 5.31 -0.37
N LYS A 76 -2.77 6.20 -1.37
CA LYS A 76 -2.46 7.63 -1.17
C LYS A 76 -3.44 8.32 -0.23
N SER A 77 -4.73 8.04 -0.39
CA SER A 77 -5.79 8.59 0.47
C SER A 77 -5.60 8.19 1.93
N VAL A 78 -5.30 6.91 2.19
CA VAL A 78 -5.01 6.41 3.54
C VAL A 78 -3.77 7.07 4.13
N ILE A 79 -2.68 7.23 3.36
CA ILE A 79 -1.48 7.95 3.81
C ILE A 79 -1.82 9.40 4.18
N SER A 80 -2.54 10.11 3.32
CA SER A 80 -2.95 11.49 3.55
C SER A 80 -3.80 11.63 4.81
N SER A 81 -4.78 10.73 4.98
CA SER A 81 -5.61 10.67 6.20
C SER A 81 -4.77 10.43 7.46
N GLY A 82 -3.83 9.48 7.42
CA GLY A 82 -2.91 9.21 8.53
C GLY A 82 -2.02 10.41 8.87
N GLN A 83 -1.48 11.10 7.87
CA GLN A 83 -0.70 12.33 8.10
C GLN A 83 -1.55 13.43 8.73
N ASN A 84 -2.80 13.59 8.29
CA ASN A 84 -3.71 14.58 8.87
C ASN A 84 -4.03 14.24 10.33
N ALA A 85 -4.27 12.97 10.65
CA ALA A 85 -4.48 12.54 12.03
C ALA A 85 -3.26 12.86 12.93
N LEU A 86 -2.05 12.55 12.47
CA LEU A 86 -0.81 12.86 13.22
C LEU A 86 -0.62 14.38 13.39
N ARG A 87 -0.89 15.19 12.36
CA ARG A 87 -0.84 16.65 12.45
C ARG A 87 -1.87 17.18 13.45
N SER A 88 -3.08 16.65 13.46
CA SER A 88 -4.12 17.03 14.43
C SER A 88 -3.72 16.67 15.86
N ALA A 89 -3.19 15.46 16.10
CA ALA A 89 -2.70 15.06 17.42
C ALA A 89 -1.53 15.94 17.91
N PHE A 90 -0.60 16.28 17.00
CA PHE A 90 0.48 17.22 17.28
C PHE A 90 -0.05 18.60 17.64
N LEU A 91 -1.00 19.13 16.87
CA LEU A 91 -1.60 20.44 17.12
C LEU A 91 -2.38 20.48 18.44
N LEU A 92 -3.13 19.42 18.76
CA LEU A 92 -3.87 19.32 20.03
C LEU A 92 -2.92 19.39 21.23
N ASN A 93 -1.90 18.52 21.27
CA ASN A 93 -0.96 18.49 22.39
C ASN A 93 -0.06 19.73 22.40
N GLY A 94 0.49 20.13 21.25
CA GLY A 94 1.41 21.26 21.14
C GLY A 94 0.72 22.60 21.37
N GLY A 95 -0.48 22.80 20.81
CA GLY A 95 -1.27 24.00 21.04
C GLY A 95 -1.69 24.15 22.50
N ALA A 96 -2.13 23.06 23.14
CA ALA A 96 -2.43 23.06 24.57
C ALA A 96 -1.19 23.32 25.43
N ALA A 97 -0.04 22.71 25.11
CA ALA A 97 1.21 22.96 25.81
C ALA A 97 1.63 24.45 25.72
N ILE A 98 1.54 25.06 24.54
CA ILE A 98 1.84 26.48 24.33
C ILE A 98 0.87 27.36 25.15
N ALA A 99 -0.42 27.04 25.16
CA ALA A 99 -1.42 27.78 25.93
C ALA A 99 -1.14 27.71 27.44
N VAL A 100 -0.82 26.53 27.97
CA VAL A 100 -0.45 26.35 29.38
C VAL A 100 0.86 27.07 29.70
N LEU A 101 1.86 27.00 28.82
CA LEU A 101 3.13 27.70 29.01
C LEU A 101 2.95 29.22 29.03
N ALA A 102 2.10 29.77 28.14
CA ALA A 102 1.77 31.19 28.13
C ALA A 102 1.06 31.62 29.42
N PHE A 103 0.10 30.81 29.89
CA PHE A 103 -0.58 31.05 31.16
C PHE A 103 0.39 31.01 32.35
N LEU A 104 1.29 30.02 32.38
CA LEU A 104 2.35 29.91 33.39
C LEU A 104 3.29 31.11 33.38
N GLY A 105 3.64 31.64 32.21
CA GLY A 105 4.44 32.86 32.08
C GLY A 105 3.79 34.03 32.82
N LYS A 106 2.50 34.27 32.58
CA LYS A 106 1.74 35.30 33.31
C LYS A 106 1.65 35.00 34.81
N LEU A 107 1.36 33.75 35.17
CA LEU A 107 1.23 33.33 36.55
C LEU A 107 2.52 33.49 37.36
N SER A 108 3.68 33.42 36.70
CA SER A 108 4.98 33.57 37.35
C SER A 108 5.28 34.96 37.91
N GLU A 109 4.53 35.96 37.45
CA GLU A 109 4.63 37.34 37.91
C GLU A 109 3.79 37.58 39.18
N GLU A 110 2.64 36.91 39.30
CA GLU A 110 1.64 37.20 40.35
C GLU A 110 1.52 36.09 41.43
N HIS A 111 1.72 34.81 41.08
CA HIS A 111 1.41 33.66 41.94
C HIS A 111 2.41 32.49 41.74
N GLN A 112 3.67 32.70 42.13
CA GLN A 112 4.75 31.71 41.94
C GLN A 112 4.49 30.35 42.60
N ASP A 113 3.77 30.32 43.73
CA ASP A 113 3.41 29.10 44.46
C ASP A 113 2.47 28.18 43.68
N LYS A 114 1.77 28.70 42.67
CA LYS A 114 0.79 27.97 41.86
C LYS A 114 1.36 27.38 40.56
N ILE A 115 2.59 27.75 40.19
CA ILE A 115 3.27 27.27 38.97
C ILE A 115 3.38 25.73 38.94
N THR A 116 3.70 25.12 40.08
CA THR A 116 3.91 23.67 40.20
C THR A 116 2.65 22.86 39.91
N VAL A 117 1.45 23.42 40.17
CA VAL A 117 0.17 22.76 39.90
C VAL A 117 -0.01 22.55 38.39
N PHE A 118 0.20 23.60 37.59
CA PHE A 118 0.07 23.58 36.13
C PHE A 118 1.28 22.94 35.41
N SER A 119 2.45 22.89 36.06
CA SER A 119 3.63 22.22 35.50
C SER A 119 3.39 20.72 35.28
N SER A 120 2.56 20.11 36.13
CA SER A 120 2.21 18.69 36.03
C SER A 120 1.38 18.36 34.78
N SER A 121 0.49 19.26 34.32
CA SER A 121 -0.25 19.06 33.07
C SER A 121 0.60 19.37 31.84
N LEU A 122 1.48 20.38 31.94
CA LEU A 122 2.38 20.75 30.86
C LEU A 122 3.29 19.60 30.42
N ILE A 123 3.92 18.90 31.36
CA ILE A 123 4.81 17.78 31.02
C ILE A 123 4.06 16.65 30.30
N ILE A 124 2.79 16.39 30.65
CA ILE A 124 1.98 15.36 30.00
C ILE A 124 1.65 15.77 28.55
N PHE A 125 1.31 17.04 28.28
CA PHE A 125 1.14 17.52 26.91
C PHE A 125 2.43 17.40 26.08
N VAL A 126 3.58 17.76 26.66
CA VAL A 126 4.89 17.61 26.00
C VAL A 126 5.20 16.15 25.67
N MET A 127 4.88 15.22 26.59
CA MET A 127 5.00 13.78 26.31
C MET A 127 4.04 13.33 25.21
N GLY A 128 2.83 13.91 25.13
CA GLY A 128 1.90 13.69 24.03
C GLY A 128 2.45 14.14 22.67
N VAL A 129 3.11 15.31 22.63
CA VAL A 129 3.82 15.81 21.43
C VAL A 129 4.96 14.86 21.06
N LEU A 130 5.79 14.46 22.03
CA LEU A 130 6.90 13.55 21.79
C LEU A 130 6.42 12.22 21.21
N ALA A 131 5.34 11.64 21.78
CA ALA A 131 4.77 10.39 21.32
C ALA A 131 4.30 10.45 19.85
N VAL A 132 3.58 11.50 19.45
CA VAL A 132 3.12 11.63 18.05
C VAL A 132 4.25 11.93 17.07
N THR A 133 5.26 12.69 17.48
CA THR A 133 6.47 12.92 16.66
C THR A 133 7.26 11.62 16.49
N MET A 134 7.43 10.83 17.55
CA MET A 134 8.07 9.52 17.46
C MET A 134 7.26 8.54 16.61
N SER A 135 5.92 8.56 16.68
CA SER A 135 5.05 7.78 15.80
C SER A 135 5.33 8.06 14.31
N SER A 136 5.52 9.33 13.96
CA SER A 136 5.91 9.72 12.58
C SER A 136 7.29 9.17 12.19
N GLY A 137 8.28 9.23 13.10
CA GLY A 137 9.62 8.68 12.89
C GLY A 137 9.62 7.16 12.70
N PHE A 138 8.87 6.43 13.51
CA PHE A 138 8.72 4.98 13.38
C PHE A 138 7.95 4.58 12.13
N THR A 139 6.98 5.39 11.70
CA THR A 139 6.29 5.18 10.41
C THR A 139 7.30 5.26 9.26
N TYR A 140 8.17 6.26 9.25
CA TYR A 140 9.26 6.37 8.25
C TYR A 140 10.17 5.14 8.25
N LEU A 141 10.61 4.71 9.44
CA LEU A 141 11.50 3.55 9.58
C LEU A 141 10.83 2.24 9.13
N SER A 142 9.54 2.07 9.44
CA SER A 142 8.71 0.95 8.98
C SER A 142 8.65 0.88 7.46
N GLN A 143 8.39 2.02 6.79
CA GLN A 143 8.32 2.08 5.33
C GLN A 143 9.68 1.79 4.68
N TRP A 144 10.76 2.32 5.25
CA TRP A 144 12.12 2.01 4.80
C TRP A 144 12.40 0.50 4.85
N LEU A 145 12.00 -0.18 5.92
CA LEU A 145 12.18 -1.63 6.05
C LEU A 145 11.29 -2.44 5.11
N TYR A 146 10.06 -1.99 4.85
CA TYR A 146 9.15 -2.65 3.89
C TYR A 146 9.63 -2.56 2.45
N SER A 147 10.47 -1.58 2.11
CA SER A 147 11.07 -1.48 0.77
C SER A 147 12.05 -2.62 0.45
N SER A 148 12.49 -3.38 1.46
CA SER A 148 13.41 -4.50 1.26
C SER A 148 12.70 -5.77 0.79
N THR A 149 13.40 -6.59 0.00
CA THR A 149 12.94 -7.92 -0.43
C THR A 149 13.07 -8.98 0.68
N GLU A 150 13.91 -8.75 1.69
CA GLU A 150 14.16 -9.71 2.78
C GLU A 150 12.97 -9.80 3.75
N GLN A 151 12.47 -11.02 3.97
CA GLN A 151 11.32 -11.26 4.86
C GLN A 151 11.55 -10.84 6.32
N LYS A 152 12.79 -10.96 6.81
CA LYS A 152 13.17 -10.53 8.17
C LYS A 152 12.98 -9.01 8.33
N LYS A 153 13.44 -8.21 7.35
CA LYS A 153 13.29 -6.76 7.36
C LYS A 153 11.82 -6.35 7.34
N LYS A 154 10.98 -7.03 6.55
CA LYS A 154 9.52 -6.81 6.54
C LYS A 154 8.88 -7.09 7.91
N THR A 155 9.30 -8.16 8.58
CA THR A 155 8.80 -8.50 9.93
C THR A 155 9.18 -7.43 10.96
N ILE A 156 10.41 -6.93 10.91
CA ILE A 156 10.86 -5.81 11.76
C ILE A 156 10.09 -4.53 11.41
N GLY A 157 9.84 -4.28 10.11
CA GLY A 157 9.02 -3.18 9.64
C GLY A 157 7.59 -3.21 10.21
N PHE A 158 7.01 -4.39 10.36
CA PHE A 158 5.72 -4.59 11.01
C PHE A 158 5.75 -4.23 12.50
N VAL A 159 6.79 -4.64 13.23
CA VAL A 159 6.95 -4.27 14.64
C VAL A 159 7.05 -2.76 14.79
N PHE A 160 7.85 -2.07 13.98
CA PHE A 160 7.94 -0.61 14.01
C PHE A 160 6.62 0.08 13.65
N ASN A 161 5.84 -0.50 12.74
CA ASN A 161 4.50 0.00 12.42
C ASN A 161 3.58 -0.10 13.64
N LEU A 162 3.57 -1.25 14.33
CA LEU A 162 2.78 -1.45 15.52
C LEU A 162 3.17 -0.45 16.63
N VAL A 163 4.47 -0.24 16.83
CA VAL A 163 4.98 0.78 17.76
C VAL A 163 4.50 2.17 17.36
N ALA A 164 4.57 2.54 16.08
CA ALA A 164 4.06 3.82 15.60
C ALA A 164 2.56 4.01 15.90
N ILE A 165 1.73 2.99 15.64
CA ILE A 165 0.29 3.02 15.93
C ILE A 165 0.05 3.21 17.44
N THR A 166 0.71 2.42 18.29
CA THR A 166 0.54 2.53 19.74
C THR A 166 0.95 3.90 20.27
N LEU A 167 2.05 4.48 19.78
CA LEU A 167 2.49 5.82 20.14
C LEU A 167 1.49 6.89 19.69
N GLY A 168 0.98 6.79 18.46
CA GLY A 168 -0.03 7.72 17.94
C GLY A 168 -1.32 7.70 18.76
N LEU A 169 -1.82 6.51 19.11
CA LEU A 169 -2.99 6.38 19.97
C LEU A 169 -2.73 6.84 21.41
N SER A 170 -1.55 6.53 21.97
CA SER A 170 -1.17 6.97 23.31
C SER A 170 -1.13 8.49 23.45
N SER A 171 -0.78 9.21 22.38
CA SER A 171 -0.76 10.68 22.35
C SER A 171 -2.16 11.27 22.63
N TYR A 172 -3.23 10.67 22.12
CA TYR A 172 -4.60 11.09 22.44
C TYR A 172 -4.98 10.78 23.89
N GLY A 173 -4.53 9.63 24.42
CA GLY A 173 -4.70 9.30 25.84
C GLY A 173 -4.01 10.30 26.76
N LEU A 174 -2.76 10.66 26.44
CA LEU A 174 -2.00 11.69 27.16
C LEU A 174 -2.67 13.06 27.07
N PHE A 175 -3.20 13.44 25.90
CA PHE A 175 -3.96 14.68 25.74
C PHE A 175 -5.15 14.75 26.68
N ILE A 176 -5.99 13.71 26.70
CA ILE A 176 -7.17 13.66 27.58
C ILE A 176 -6.75 13.75 29.05
N TRP A 177 -5.71 13.00 29.45
CA TRP A 177 -5.22 13.02 30.82
C TRP A 177 -4.66 14.39 31.23
N ALA A 178 -3.89 15.03 30.35
CA ALA A 178 -3.36 16.37 30.57
C ALA A 178 -4.48 17.41 30.68
N MET A 179 -5.54 17.29 29.87
CA MET A 179 -6.71 18.16 29.94
C MET A 179 -7.46 18.04 31.27
N VAL A 180 -7.66 16.84 31.79
CA VAL A 180 -8.27 16.64 33.12
C VAL A 180 -7.41 17.28 34.21
N ARG A 181 -6.09 17.07 34.18
CA ARG A 181 -5.16 17.70 35.13
C ARG A 181 -5.17 19.22 35.04
N ALA A 182 -5.20 19.78 33.83
CA ALA A 182 -5.29 21.21 33.63
C ALA A 182 -6.62 21.77 34.14
N TYR A 183 -7.73 21.05 33.92
CA TYR A 183 -9.05 21.42 34.43
C TYR A 183 -9.08 21.47 35.95
N ASP A 184 -8.57 20.43 36.62
CA ASP A 184 -8.48 20.37 38.09
C ASP A 184 -7.60 21.51 38.63
N ALA A 185 -6.51 21.84 37.94
CA ALA A 185 -5.63 22.96 38.30
C ALA A 185 -6.35 24.31 38.19
N PHE A 186 -7.17 24.51 37.16
CA PHE A 186 -8.00 25.70 37.02
C PHE A 186 -9.10 25.79 38.08
N GLN A 187 -9.73 24.67 38.44
CA GLN A 187 -10.73 24.66 39.52
C GLN A 187 -10.11 24.98 40.88
N LEU A 188 -8.88 24.53 41.15
CA LEU A 188 -8.16 24.87 42.37
C LEU A 188 -7.78 26.36 42.44
N PHE A 189 -7.72 27.03 41.28
CA PHE A 189 -7.35 28.43 41.15
C PHE A 189 -8.56 29.39 41.20
N ALA A 190 -9.77 28.91 40.88
CA ALA A 190 -11.02 29.65 40.93
C ALA A 190 -11.54 29.80 42.37
#